data_AF-A0A812YHF2-F1
#
_entry.id   AF-A0A812YHF2-F1
#
_cell.length_a   1.000
_cell.length_b   1.000
_cell.length_c   1.000
_cell.angle_alpha   90.00
_cell.angle_beta   90.00
_cell.angle_gamma   90.00
#
_symmetry.space_group_name_H-M   'P 1'
#
loop_
_entity.id
_entity.type
_entity.pdbx_description
1 polymer ?
#
loop_
_entity_poly.entity_id
_entity_poly.type
_entity_poly.pdbx_seq_one_letter_code
_entity_poly.pdbx_strand_id
1 'polypeptide(L)'
;TNGNQPDSVALPYRPAFEAATRQLPVETDITEYFLAALPETGALLDAGVQPGTQAFLHTFMRHTWFCTDPQSERVYHTQVGTVPGAPLADLLFQYAAHAALLTIEHFMRVEHLAASILLGDGAVPSQPVTWLDDVALLVEAAVPSELGSRTARAASIARQCFQLIGISTNLEPGKTEALMIFKGRGSRAAAHEVMVTQNSTLQITGPHESPLRLRVTPRYVHLGTQRNVTGGAGEDLKRRAGLARVVYKPFRARLLRNECLSVAERMHMLLSMVLASFLHGVESWAFRVTGEFQAFRKQYMAFFRGAVRPLFGVSCRRMEDSQVCAMLGVSSAREELAIRRLRAFAQVCQRGSDFLRAALVQEQEWLLAVRDDAQLLASKLTMPAAVELSGPPTLAWFENWPLTSRAIANTLKAFRKRCIKDRDHLVGPALYSLRLQQIAEDYSLQQLKPTEVWPDLGDDGEDYPCGICSNPLRLRQRQVNPRCADTVIASDIDATTTDGIATGDGHLPVVPLVGPQPFWATLRPPPEESGFNTVPQAIGIDKLLKWKERPFVKGFFEDRKRLARSAEANLSELLGAACSACDDALLAADFLAAQDGFEEGSFVQFRGFSFLRLADVIWIGEHLAVEGFRAK
;
A
#
# COMPACT_ATOMS: atom_id res chain seq x y z
N THR A 1 -20.57 -27.11 50.64
CA THR A 1 -21.69 -26.16 50.83
C THR A 1 -22.06 -25.62 49.48
N ASN A 2 -23.32 -25.85 49.10
CA ASN A 2 -23.91 -25.70 47.78
C ASN A 2 -23.66 -24.31 47.16
N GLY A 3 -23.11 -24.29 45.95
CA GLY A 3 -23.07 -23.14 45.07
C GLY A 3 -23.86 -23.46 43.81
N ASN A 4 -25.03 -22.85 43.69
CA ASN A 4 -26.02 -22.98 42.61
C ASN A 4 -25.41 -23.28 41.23
N GLN A 5 -25.70 -24.47 40.71
CA GLN A 5 -25.83 -24.63 39.26
C GLN A 5 -27.01 -23.75 38.84
N PRO A 6 -26.86 -22.87 37.83
CA PRO A 6 -28.00 -22.16 37.28
C PRO A 6 -28.94 -23.21 36.69
N ASP A 7 -30.15 -23.30 37.23
CA ASP A 7 -31.24 -24.09 36.65
C ASP A 7 -31.31 -23.78 35.15
N SER A 8 -31.29 -24.82 34.31
CA SER A 8 -31.34 -24.67 32.86
C SER A 8 -32.66 -24.00 32.47
N VAL A 9 -32.65 -22.68 32.29
CA VAL A 9 -33.80 -21.93 31.79
C VAL A 9 -33.98 -22.32 30.33
N ALA A 10 -34.80 -23.34 30.07
CA ALA A 10 -35.16 -23.74 28.72
C ALA A 10 -35.75 -22.54 27.99
N LEU A 11 -35.17 -22.17 26.85
CA LEU A 11 -35.64 -21.05 26.05
C LEU A 11 -37.04 -21.39 25.51
N PRO A 12 -38.09 -20.61 25.83
CA PRO A 12 -39.47 -20.93 25.46
C PRO A 12 -39.70 -21.00 23.93
N TYR A 13 -38.76 -20.48 23.14
CA TYR A 13 -38.83 -20.46 21.69
C TYR A 13 -38.06 -21.61 21.01
N ARG A 14 -37.29 -22.41 21.75
CA ARG A 14 -36.43 -23.45 21.16
C ARG A 14 -37.22 -24.52 20.40
N PRO A 15 -38.30 -25.13 20.93
CA PRO A 15 -39.04 -26.15 20.19
C PRO A 15 -39.64 -25.61 18.88
N ALA A 16 -40.12 -24.36 18.88
CA ALA A 16 -40.65 -23.71 17.70
C ALA A 16 -39.55 -23.41 16.66
N PHE A 17 -38.38 -22.96 17.13
CA PHE A 17 -37.20 -22.76 16.28
C PHE A 17 -36.77 -24.07 15.65
N GLU A 18 -36.58 -25.13 16.43
CA GLU A 18 -36.16 -26.44 15.92
C GLU A 18 -37.16 -27.02 14.90
N ALA A 19 -38.46 -26.89 15.16
CA ALA A 19 -39.50 -27.31 14.23
C ALA A 19 -39.45 -26.53 12.91
N ALA A 20 -39.22 -25.21 12.97
CA ALA A 20 -39.06 -24.38 11.79
C ALA A 20 -37.76 -24.70 11.02
N THR A 21 -36.65 -24.94 11.72
CA THR A 21 -35.37 -25.32 11.13
C THR A 21 -35.47 -26.63 10.37
N ARG A 22 -36.17 -27.64 10.93
CA ARG A 22 -36.41 -28.95 10.27
C ARG A 22 -37.31 -28.87 9.03
N GLN A 23 -38.02 -27.77 8.81
CA GLN A 23 -38.83 -27.55 7.61
C GLN A 23 -38.05 -26.89 6.46
N LEU A 24 -36.83 -26.41 6.73
CA LEU A 24 -35.99 -25.82 5.69
C LEU A 24 -35.54 -26.90 4.69
N PRO A 25 -35.30 -26.55 3.41
CA PRO A 25 -34.83 -27.47 2.38
C PRO A 25 -33.34 -27.80 2.54
N VAL A 26 -32.96 -28.30 3.71
CA VAL A 26 -31.60 -28.65 4.12
C VAL A 26 -31.54 -30.13 4.45
N GLU A 27 -30.39 -30.76 4.23
CA GLU A 27 -30.17 -32.16 4.55
C GLU A 27 -30.40 -32.43 6.05
N THR A 28 -31.05 -33.55 6.34
CA THR A 28 -31.42 -33.93 7.71
C THR A 28 -30.20 -33.99 8.62
N ASP A 29 -29.11 -34.61 8.18
CA ASP A 29 -27.90 -34.76 8.99
C ASP A 29 -27.27 -33.40 9.32
N ILE A 30 -27.24 -32.47 8.35
CA ILE A 30 -26.74 -31.11 8.54
C ILE A 30 -27.63 -30.37 9.56
N THR A 31 -28.94 -30.50 9.41
CA THR A 31 -29.93 -29.87 10.30
C THR A 31 -29.78 -30.37 11.74
N GLU A 32 -29.75 -31.68 11.95
CA GLU A 32 -29.65 -32.25 13.30
C GLU A 32 -28.30 -31.94 13.95
N TYR A 33 -27.19 -31.94 13.20
CA TYR A 33 -25.90 -31.52 13.74
C TYR A 33 -25.90 -30.05 14.13
N PHE A 34 -26.45 -29.17 13.30
CA PHE A 34 -26.57 -27.75 13.59
C PHE A 34 -27.38 -27.52 14.87
N LEU A 35 -28.54 -28.18 15.01
CA LEU A 35 -29.37 -28.06 16.20
C LEU A 35 -28.67 -28.59 17.46
N ALA A 36 -27.91 -29.69 17.34
CA ALA A 36 -27.10 -30.23 18.43
C ALA A 36 -25.91 -29.33 18.82
N ALA A 37 -25.41 -28.52 17.88
CA ALA A 37 -24.33 -27.57 18.13
C ALA A 37 -24.80 -26.28 18.83
N LEU A 38 -26.11 -26.05 18.95
CA LEU A 38 -26.65 -24.87 19.63
C LEU A 38 -26.60 -25.01 21.16
N PRO A 39 -26.14 -23.99 21.91
CA PRO A 39 -26.15 -24.02 23.36
C PRO A 39 -27.57 -24.10 23.94
N GLU A 40 -27.75 -24.90 25.00
CA GLU A 40 -29.04 -25.07 25.71
C GLU A 40 -29.62 -23.76 26.27
N THR A 41 -28.75 -22.88 26.71
CA THR A 41 -29.08 -21.61 27.36
C THR A 41 -29.15 -20.43 26.37
N GLY A 42 -28.80 -20.66 25.10
CA GLY A 42 -28.62 -19.63 24.07
C GLY A 42 -27.22 -19.02 24.05
N ALA A 43 -26.77 -18.62 22.86
CA ALA A 43 -25.38 -18.24 22.61
C ALA A 43 -24.85 -17.09 23.49
N LEU A 44 -25.69 -16.09 23.82
CA LEU A 44 -25.26 -14.97 24.66
C LEU A 44 -25.13 -15.36 26.13
N LEU A 45 -26.06 -16.16 26.65
CA LEU A 45 -26.01 -16.61 28.03
C LEU A 45 -24.84 -17.58 28.25
N ASP A 46 -24.62 -18.48 27.29
CA ASP A 46 -23.47 -19.40 27.27
C ASP A 46 -22.12 -18.64 27.25
N ALA A 47 -22.07 -17.51 26.54
CA ALA A 47 -20.91 -16.61 26.54
C ALA A 47 -20.75 -15.76 27.83
N GLY A 48 -21.60 -15.96 28.83
CA GLY A 48 -21.55 -15.23 30.10
C GLY A 48 -22.12 -13.80 30.05
N VAL A 49 -22.89 -13.47 29.00
CA VAL A 49 -23.57 -12.17 28.93
C VAL A 49 -24.71 -12.14 29.93
N GLN A 50 -24.71 -11.13 30.80
CA GLN A 50 -25.70 -11.00 31.87
C GLN A 50 -27.14 -10.88 31.32
N PRO A 51 -28.16 -11.46 31.97
CA PRO A 51 -29.55 -11.44 31.48
C PRO A 51 -30.10 -10.03 31.20
N GLY A 52 -29.75 -9.03 32.03
CA GLY A 52 -30.13 -7.64 31.80
C GLY A 52 -29.58 -7.07 30.49
N THR A 53 -28.33 -7.40 30.15
CA THR A 53 -27.71 -7.02 28.88
C THR A 53 -28.37 -7.74 27.71
N GLN A 54 -28.75 -9.02 27.87
CA GLN A 54 -29.49 -9.75 26.83
C GLN A 54 -30.86 -9.14 26.56
N ALA A 55 -31.60 -8.76 27.61
CA ALA A 55 -32.89 -8.07 27.49
C ALA A 55 -32.73 -6.71 26.79
N PHE A 56 -31.68 -5.96 27.12
CA PHE A 56 -31.33 -4.71 26.43
C PHE A 56 -31.03 -4.94 24.93
N LEU A 57 -30.16 -5.91 24.62
CA LEU A 57 -29.82 -6.26 23.23
C LEU A 57 -31.05 -6.71 22.44
N HIS A 58 -31.90 -7.54 23.04
CA HIS A 58 -33.14 -7.99 22.42
C HIS A 58 -34.09 -6.84 22.12
N THR A 59 -34.23 -5.89 23.05
CA THR A 59 -35.03 -4.67 22.85
C THR A 59 -34.44 -3.79 21.75
N PHE A 60 -33.11 -3.65 21.72
CA PHE A 60 -32.41 -2.82 20.73
C PHE A 60 -32.51 -3.39 19.30
N MET A 61 -32.60 -4.72 19.19
CA MET A 61 -32.64 -5.42 17.90
C MET A 61 -34.06 -5.72 17.42
N ARG A 62 -35.07 -5.61 18.28
CA ARG A 62 -36.49 -5.74 17.91
C ARG A 62 -37.09 -4.39 17.59
N HIS A 63 -38.04 -4.40 16.67
CA HIS A 63 -38.83 -3.22 16.32
C HIS A 63 -37.99 -2.00 15.91
N THR A 64 -36.81 -2.25 15.32
CA THR A 64 -35.99 -1.20 14.73
C THR A 64 -36.76 -0.57 13.57
N TRP A 65 -36.53 0.73 13.39
CA TRP A 65 -37.20 1.51 12.36
C TRP A 65 -36.25 2.54 11.77
N PHE A 66 -36.53 3.00 10.55
CA PHE A 66 -35.78 4.07 9.90
C PHE A 66 -36.71 4.99 9.13
N CYS A 67 -36.20 6.18 8.82
CA CYS A 67 -36.83 7.14 7.92
C CYS A 67 -35.77 7.69 6.96
N THR A 68 -36.10 7.78 5.68
CA THR A 68 -35.20 8.31 4.64
C THR A 68 -35.30 9.82 4.47
N ASP A 69 -36.42 10.41 4.89
CA ASP A 69 -36.70 11.84 4.86
C ASP A 69 -37.12 12.30 6.26
N PRO A 70 -36.33 13.16 6.95
CA PRO A 70 -36.69 13.68 8.27
C PRO A 70 -38.06 14.38 8.34
N GLN A 71 -38.62 14.81 7.20
CA GLN A 71 -39.94 15.46 7.13
C GLN A 71 -41.09 14.47 6.85
N SER A 72 -40.79 13.20 6.57
CA SER A 72 -41.81 12.19 6.28
C SER A 72 -42.55 11.78 7.56
N GLU A 73 -43.88 11.77 7.49
CA GLU A 73 -44.75 11.19 8.53
C GLU A 73 -44.72 9.65 8.54
N ARG A 74 -44.05 9.04 7.55
CA ARG A 74 -43.91 7.59 7.43
C ARG A 74 -42.55 7.13 7.96
N VAL A 75 -42.59 6.09 8.78
CA VAL A 75 -41.43 5.33 9.23
C VAL A 75 -41.51 3.91 8.70
N TYR A 76 -40.36 3.30 8.47
CA TYR A 76 -40.24 1.93 7.99
C TYR A 76 -39.81 1.04 9.15
N HIS A 77 -40.60 0.00 9.43
CA HIS A 77 -40.24 -1.03 10.41
C HIS A 77 -39.34 -2.09 9.75
N THR A 78 -38.25 -2.45 10.43
CA THR A 78 -37.32 -3.48 9.97
C THR A 78 -37.78 -4.85 10.46
N GLN A 79 -38.10 -5.74 9.52
CA GLN A 79 -38.51 -7.12 9.83
C GLN A 79 -37.34 -8.10 9.89
N VAL A 80 -36.30 -7.87 9.08
CA VAL A 80 -35.14 -8.75 8.93
C VAL A 80 -33.86 -7.92 8.94
N GLY A 81 -32.83 -8.47 9.57
CA GLY A 81 -31.48 -7.90 9.58
C GLY A 81 -31.21 -7.02 10.79
N THR A 82 -30.02 -6.44 10.78
CA THR A 82 -29.50 -5.55 11.81
C THR A 82 -29.43 -4.13 11.24
N VAL A 83 -29.40 -3.10 12.10
CA VAL A 83 -29.24 -1.72 11.64
C VAL A 83 -27.81 -1.54 11.08
N PRO A 84 -27.63 -1.18 9.79
CA PRO A 84 -26.31 -0.98 9.22
C PRO A 84 -25.53 0.09 9.98
N GLY A 85 -24.26 -0.19 10.29
CA GLY A 85 -23.40 0.72 11.07
C GLY A 85 -23.59 0.65 12.58
N ALA A 86 -24.51 -0.18 13.09
CA ALA A 86 -24.59 -0.46 14.53
C ALA A 86 -23.41 -1.37 14.94
N PRO A 87 -22.53 -0.95 15.88
CA PRO A 87 -21.35 -1.74 16.27
C PRO A 87 -21.69 -3.14 16.81
N LEU A 88 -22.90 -3.33 17.33
CA LEU A 88 -23.38 -4.60 17.88
C LEU A 88 -23.81 -5.60 16.79
N ALA A 89 -24.16 -5.12 15.59
CA ALA A 89 -24.63 -5.97 14.50
C ALA A 89 -23.59 -7.04 14.13
N ASP A 90 -22.35 -6.61 13.93
CA ASP A 90 -21.25 -7.50 13.51
C ASP A 90 -20.96 -8.56 14.58
N LEU A 91 -20.99 -8.18 15.86
CA LEU A 91 -20.76 -9.10 16.97
C LEU A 91 -21.87 -10.14 17.08
N LEU A 92 -23.14 -9.71 17.04
CA LEU A 92 -24.29 -10.61 17.14
C LEU A 92 -24.37 -11.57 15.94
N PHE A 93 -24.00 -11.09 14.75
CA PHE A 93 -23.87 -11.95 13.58
C PHE A 93 -22.87 -13.08 13.81
N GLN A 94 -21.71 -12.82 14.43
CA GLN A 94 -20.74 -13.87 14.74
C GLN A 94 -21.29 -14.95 15.68
N TYR A 95 -22.09 -14.56 16.67
CA TYR A 95 -22.76 -15.53 17.55
C TYR A 95 -23.75 -16.41 16.79
N ALA A 96 -24.50 -15.84 15.84
CA ALA A 96 -25.43 -16.60 15.00
C ALA A 96 -24.67 -17.52 14.02
N ALA A 97 -23.59 -17.02 13.40
CA ALA A 97 -22.78 -17.75 12.43
C ALA A 97 -21.98 -18.91 13.06
N HIS A 98 -21.69 -18.85 14.36
CA HIS A 98 -20.83 -19.83 15.02
C HIS A 98 -21.31 -21.28 14.86
N ALA A 99 -22.59 -21.57 15.11
CA ALA A 99 -23.13 -22.94 14.96
C ALA A 99 -23.09 -23.42 13.49
N ALA A 100 -23.33 -22.51 12.53
CA ALA A 100 -23.19 -22.84 11.12
C ALA A 100 -21.73 -23.16 10.75
N LEU A 101 -20.76 -22.39 11.25
CA LEU A 101 -19.33 -22.63 11.00
C LEU A 101 -18.85 -23.96 11.61
N LEU A 102 -19.29 -24.30 12.83
CA LEU A 102 -19.00 -25.61 13.44
C LEU A 102 -19.59 -26.76 12.62
N THR A 103 -20.81 -26.57 12.11
CA THR A 103 -21.46 -27.56 11.23
C THR A 103 -20.69 -27.73 9.92
N ILE A 104 -20.27 -26.64 9.28
CA ILE A 104 -19.43 -26.68 8.07
C ILE A 104 -18.13 -27.42 8.36
N GLU A 105 -17.42 -27.07 9.45
CA GLU A 105 -16.17 -27.73 9.83
C GLU A 105 -16.36 -29.24 10.03
N HIS A 106 -17.44 -29.65 10.70
CA HIS A 106 -17.75 -31.05 10.92
C HIS A 106 -17.93 -31.81 9.61
N PHE A 107 -18.83 -31.36 8.73
CA PHE A 107 -19.11 -32.05 7.46
C PHE A 107 -17.93 -32.03 6.50
N MET A 108 -17.17 -30.92 6.47
CA MET A 108 -15.91 -30.86 5.73
C MET A 108 -14.91 -31.94 6.17
N ARG A 109 -14.90 -32.29 7.47
CA ARG A 109 -14.02 -33.32 8.03
C ARG A 109 -14.55 -34.73 7.79
N VAL A 110 -15.81 -35.02 8.13
CA VAL A 110 -16.37 -36.38 8.03
C VAL A 110 -16.56 -36.84 6.59
N GLU A 111 -16.76 -35.92 5.66
CA GLU A 111 -16.79 -36.23 4.21
C GLU A 111 -15.41 -36.16 3.55
N HIS A 112 -14.34 -35.96 4.33
CA HIS A 112 -12.96 -35.86 3.85
C HIS A 112 -12.77 -34.82 2.74
N LEU A 113 -13.44 -33.67 2.84
CA LEU A 113 -13.38 -32.57 1.87
C LEU A 113 -12.30 -31.55 2.22
N ALA A 114 -12.06 -31.32 3.51
CA ALA A 114 -11.09 -30.35 4.00
C ALA A 114 -9.68 -30.67 3.49
N ALA A 115 -8.97 -29.66 3.00
CA ALA A 115 -7.55 -29.77 2.72
C ALA A 115 -6.77 -30.18 3.97
N SER A 116 -5.75 -31.02 3.84
CA SER A 116 -4.97 -31.51 4.96
C SER A 116 -3.46 -31.40 4.70
N ILE A 117 -2.71 -31.15 5.76
CA ILE A 117 -1.24 -31.12 5.73
C ILE A 117 -0.72 -32.31 6.51
N LEU A 118 0.10 -33.14 5.87
CA LEU A 118 0.82 -34.21 6.54
C LEU A 118 2.06 -33.64 7.22
N LEU A 119 2.13 -33.78 8.55
CA LEU A 119 3.28 -33.33 9.33
C LEU A 119 3.62 -34.39 10.39
N GLY A 120 4.78 -35.02 10.24
CA GLY A 120 5.10 -36.25 11.00
C GLY A 120 4.12 -37.37 10.63
N ASP A 121 3.56 -38.03 11.63
CA ASP A 121 2.60 -39.12 11.45
C ASP A 121 1.12 -38.66 11.43
N GLY A 122 0.86 -37.36 11.58
CA GLY A 122 -0.49 -36.80 11.68
C GLY A 122 -0.92 -35.99 10.45
N ALA A 123 -2.20 -36.09 10.09
CA ALA A 123 -2.86 -35.20 9.15
C ALA A 123 -3.53 -34.05 9.91
N VAL A 124 -3.17 -32.81 9.57
CA VAL A 124 -3.77 -31.59 10.14
C VAL A 124 -4.79 -31.05 9.14
N PRO A 125 -6.11 -31.16 9.40
CA PRO A 125 -7.13 -30.67 8.48
C PRO A 125 -7.28 -29.15 8.57
N SER A 126 -7.63 -28.53 7.44
CA SER A 126 -8.03 -27.13 7.37
C SER A 126 -9.38 -26.93 8.03
N GLN A 127 -9.55 -25.72 8.58
CA GLN A 127 -10.80 -25.26 9.14
C GLN A 127 -11.38 -24.16 8.24
N PRO A 128 -12.70 -23.96 8.23
CA PRO A 128 -13.31 -22.79 7.61
C PRO A 128 -12.64 -21.51 8.14
N VAL A 129 -12.19 -20.64 7.24
CA VAL A 129 -11.63 -19.34 7.61
C VAL A 129 -12.67 -18.27 7.33
N THR A 130 -12.94 -17.44 8.33
CA THR A 130 -13.97 -16.39 8.25
C THR A 130 -13.36 -15.02 8.55
N TRP A 131 -13.84 -14.01 7.82
CA TRP A 131 -13.75 -12.61 8.17
C TRP A 131 -15.15 -11.99 8.03
N LEU A 132 -15.82 -11.73 9.15
CA LEU A 132 -17.22 -11.32 9.13
C LEU A 132 -18.09 -12.33 8.37
N ASP A 133 -18.72 -11.91 7.28
CA ASP A 133 -19.54 -12.69 6.36
C ASP A 133 -18.74 -13.42 5.27
N ASP A 134 -17.49 -13.02 5.02
CA ASP A 134 -16.61 -13.70 4.07
C ASP A 134 -16.12 -15.03 4.65
N VAL A 135 -16.45 -16.15 4.00
CA VAL A 135 -15.96 -17.49 4.37
C VAL A 135 -15.16 -18.12 3.23
N ALA A 136 -14.00 -18.68 3.58
CA ALA A 136 -13.12 -19.41 2.69
C ALA A 136 -12.96 -20.86 3.17
N LEU A 137 -13.18 -21.80 2.24
CA LEU A 137 -13.01 -23.23 2.45
C LEU A 137 -11.86 -23.74 1.60
N LEU A 138 -10.95 -24.50 2.21
CA LEU A 138 -9.90 -25.19 1.47
C LEU A 138 -10.34 -26.64 1.24
N VAL A 139 -10.49 -26.99 -0.04
CA VAL A 139 -10.96 -28.30 -0.47
C VAL A 139 -9.82 -29.06 -1.12
N GLU A 140 -9.68 -30.34 -0.80
CA GLU A 140 -8.74 -31.24 -1.48
C GLU A 140 -9.40 -32.48 -2.07
N ALA A 141 -8.70 -33.07 -3.02
CA ALA A 141 -9.07 -34.31 -3.67
C ALA A 141 -7.81 -35.14 -3.93
N ALA A 142 -7.87 -36.45 -3.66
CA ALA A 142 -6.76 -37.36 -3.95
C ALA A 142 -6.51 -37.51 -5.45
N VAL A 143 -7.56 -37.40 -6.26
CA VAL A 143 -7.52 -37.52 -7.72
C VAL A 143 -8.09 -36.26 -8.38
N PRO A 144 -7.45 -35.69 -9.42
CA PRO A 144 -7.90 -34.43 -10.03
C PRO A 144 -9.33 -34.42 -10.54
N SER A 145 -9.83 -35.56 -11.02
CA SER A 145 -11.20 -35.69 -11.54
C SER A 145 -12.27 -35.50 -10.47
N GLU A 146 -11.95 -35.71 -9.19
CA GLU A 146 -12.88 -35.55 -8.08
C GLU A 146 -12.93 -34.12 -7.53
N LEU A 147 -11.98 -33.25 -7.89
CA LEU A 147 -11.87 -31.92 -7.30
C LEU A 147 -13.13 -31.08 -7.57
N GLY A 148 -13.73 -31.20 -8.76
CA GLY A 148 -14.97 -30.51 -9.13
C GLY A 148 -16.16 -30.92 -8.25
N SER A 149 -16.43 -32.21 -8.13
CA SER A 149 -17.56 -32.72 -7.33
C SER A 149 -17.37 -32.46 -5.84
N ARG A 150 -16.15 -32.62 -5.31
CA ARG A 150 -15.81 -32.29 -3.91
C ARG A 150 -15.98 -30.80 -3.60
N THR A 151 -15.58 -29.93 -4.52
CA THR A 151 -15.78 -28.47 -4.38
C THR A 151 -17.27 -28.11 -4.41
N ALA A 152 -18.04 -28.71 -5.32
CA ALA A 152 -19.48 -28.52 -5.38
C ALA A 152 -20.18 -28.98 -4.09
N ARG A 153 -19.73 -30.10 -3.52
CA ARG A 153 -20.24 -30.62 -2.25
C ARG A 153 -19.94 -29.68 -1.08
N ALA A 154 -18.69 -29.23 -0.95
CA ALA A 154 -18.29 -28.25 0.07
C ALA A 154 -19.12 -26.96 -0.01
N ALA A 155 -19.35 -26.44 -1.22
CA ALA A 155 -20.19 -25.27 -1.43
C ALA A 155 -21.67 -25.52 -1.09
N SER A 156 -22.19 -26.72 -1.37
CA SER A 156 -23.54 -27.12 -0.96
C SER A 156 -23.70 -27.14 0.55
N ILE A 157 -22.76 -27.76 1.27
CA ILE A 157 -22.75 -27.81 2.74
C ILE A 157 -22.75 -26.40 3.32
N ALA A 158 -21.84 -25.53 2.84
CA ALA A 158 -21.75 -24.15 3.33
C ALA A 158 -23.04 -23.37 3.12
N ARG A 159 -23.62 -23.46 1.93
CA ARG A 159 -24.88 -22.82 1.60
C ARG A 159 -26.02 -23.30 2.49
N GLN A 160 -26.14 -24.61 2.68
CA GLN A 160 -27.14 -25.21 3.56
C GLN A 160 -26.98 -24.73 5.01
N CYS A 161 -25.75 -24.69 5.53
CA CYS A 161 -25.48 -24.15 6.87
C CYS A 161 -25.84 -22.67 7.00
N PHE A 162 -25.60 -21.86 5.96
CA PHE A 162 -26.02 -20.46 5.94
C PHE A 162 -27.54 -20.29 5.86
N GLN A 163 -28.24 -21.16 5.12
CA GLN A 163 -29.71 -21.17 5.09
C GLN A 163 -30.30 -21.43 6.48
N LEU A 164 -29.70 -22.30 7.29
CA LEU A 164 -30.15 -22.58 8.67
C LEU A 164 -30.13 -21.35 9.58
N ILE A 165 -29.30 -20.34 9.27
CA ILE A 165 -29.22 -19.07 10.01
C ILE A 165 -29.85 -17.90 9.24
N GLY A 166 -30.62 -18.19 8.19
CA GLY A 166 -31.37 -17.18 7.42
C GLY A 166 -30.53 -16.36 6.43
N ILE A 167 -29.34 -16.84 6.07
CA ILE A 167 -28.45 -16.18 5.10
C ILE A 167 -28.55 -16.85 3.74
N SER A 168 -28.75 -16.05 2.70
CA SER A 168 -28.68 -16.49 1.32
C SER A 168 -27.28 -16.26 0.74
N THR A 169 -26.66 -17.29 0.20
CA THR A 169 -25.34 -17.18 -0.45
C THR A 169 -25.43 -16.45 -1.79
N ASN A 170 -24.61 -15.42 -1.99
CA ASN A 170 -24.53 -14.71 -3.26
C ASN A 170 -23.56 -15.42 -4.23
N LEU A 171 -24.10 -16.12 -5.24
CA LEU A 171 -23.36 -16.83 -6.29
C LEU A 171 -23.08 -15.97 -7.54
N GLU A 172 -23.29 -14.66 -7.48
CA GLU A 172 -22.95 -13.75 -8.57
C GLU A 172 -21.43 -13.69 -8.80
N PRO A 173 -20.98 -13.37 -10.03
CA PRO A 173 -19.56 -13.22 -10.33
C PRO A 173 -18.86 -12.23 -9.39
N GLY A 174 -17.72 -12.65 -8.83
CA GLY A 174 -16.95 -11.86 -7.87
C GLY A 174 -17.47 -11.88 -6.43
N LYS A 175 -18.50 -12.68 -6.11
CA LYS A 175 -19.02 -12.88 -4.76
C LYS A 175 -18.65 -14.25 -4.22
N THR A 176 -19.29 -15.32 -4.67
CA THR A 176 -18.93 -16.69 -4.29
C THR A 176 -18.41 -17.43 -5.52
N GLU A 177 -17.11 -17.70 -5.54
CA GLU A 177 -16.44 -18.36 -6.67
C GLU A 177 -15.41 -19.38 -6.16
N ALA A 178 -15.13 -20.40 -6.98
CA ALA A 178 -14.09 -21.38 -6.73
C ALA A 178 -12.79 -21.02 -7.48
N LEU A 179 -11.67 -21.02 -6.75
CA LEU A 179 -10.32 -21.07 -7.32
C LEU A 179 -9.83 -22.52 -7.27
N MET A 180 -9.66 -23.17 -8.43
CA MET A 180 -9.28 -24.59 -8.51
C MET A 180 -7.87 -24.77 -9.05
N ILE A 181 -7.06 -25.60 -8.39
CA ILE A 181 -5.69 -25.93 -8.79
C ILE A 181 -5.61 -27.44 -9.06
N PHE A 182 -5.56 -27.83 -10.32
CA PHE A 182 -5.44 -29.23 -10.72
C PHE A 182 -3.95 -29.64 -10.81
N LYS A 183 -3.55 -30.67 -10.06
CA LYS A 183 -2.18 -31.22 -10.06
C LYS A 183 -2.17 -32.74 -10.12
N GLY A 184 -1.10 -33.34 -10.63
CA GLY A 184 -0.95 -34.80 -10.70
C GLY A 184 -1.49 -35.42 -12.00
N ARG A 185 -1.54 -36.76 -12.04
CA ARG A 185 -1.96 -37.54 -13.22
C ARG A 185 -3.44 -37.26 -13.51
N GLY A 186 -3.77 -37.01 -14.78
CA GLY A 186 -5.14 -36.69 -15.21
C GLY A 186 -5.58 -35.24 -14.99
N SER A 187 -4.72 -34.39 -14.41
CA SER A 187 -5.03 -32.98 -14.14
C SER A 187 -5.46 -32.18 -15.38
N ARG A 188 -4.85 -32.41 -16.54
CA ARG A 188 -5.25 -31.74 -17.79
C ARG A 188 -6.66 -32.11 -18.24
N ALA A 189 -7.02 -33.38 -18.12
CA ALA A 189 -8.35 -33.87 -18.48
C ALA A 189 -9.41 -33.32 -17.51
N ALA A 190 -9.12 -33.34 -16.21
CA ALA A 190 -10.01 -32.78 -15.18
C ALA A 190 -10.18 -31.24 -15.34
N ALA A 191 -9.09 -30.52 -15.62
CA ALA A 191 -9.14 -29.10 -15.90
C ALA A 191 -9.94 -28.80 -17.17
N HIS A 192 -9.76 -29.57 -18.24
CA HIS A 192 -10.56 -29.44 -19.47
C HIS A 192 -12.04 -29.69 -19.18
N GLU A 193 -12.36 -30.74 -18.41
CA GLU A 193 -13.73 -31.06 -18.06
C GLU A 193 -14.42 -29.88 -17.34
N VAL A 194 -13.80 -29.34 -16.28
CA VAL A 194 -14.40 -28.24 -15.53
C VAL A 194 -14.39 -26.92 -16.31
N MET A 195 -13.26 -26.56 -16.91
CA MET A 195 -13.08 -25.24 -17.52
C MET A 195 -13.73 -25.13 -18.90
N VAL A 196 -13.79 -26.22 -19.67
CA VAL A 196 -14.30 -26.25 -21.05
C VAL A 196 -15.65 -26.97 -21.12
N THR A 197 -15.72 -28.26 -20.77
CA THR A 197 -16.97 -29.04 -20.91
C THR A 197 -18.09 -28.46 -20.04
N GLN A 198 -17.78 -28.10 -18.80
CA GLN A 198 -18.72 -27.52 -17.83
C GLN A 198 -18.73 -25.98 -17.85
N ASN A 199 -18.08 -25.38 -18.85
CA ASN A 199 -18.03 -23.93 -19.06
C ASN A 199 -17.61 -23.13 -17.81
N SER A 200 -16.61 -23.62 -17.08
CA SER A 200 -16.11 -23.00 -15.84
C SER A 200 -17.19 -22.82 -14.76
N THR A 201 -18.12 -23.78 -14.66
CA THR A 201 -19.14 -23.81 -13.62
C THR A 201 -19.25 -25.20 -13.00
N LEU A 202 -19.58 -25.25 -11.70
CA LEU A 202 -19.91 -26.47 -10.97
C LEU A 202 -21.39 -26.42 -10.58
N GLN A 203 -22.09 -27.54 -10.74
CA GLN A 203 -23.48 -27.63 -10.28
C GLN A 203 -23.50 -27.89 -8.77
N ILE A 204 -24.13 -27.00 -8.02
CA ILE A 204 -24.44 -27.18 -6.61
C ILE A 204 -25.89 -27.65 -6.52
N THR A 205 -26.11 -28.80 -5.90
CA THR A 205 -27.43 -29.32 -5.59
C THR A 205 -27.66 -29.31 -4.09
N GLY A 206 -28.84 -28.85 -3.67
CA GLY A 206 -29.40 -29.06 -2.34
C GLY A 206 -30.69 -29.87 -2.43
N PRO A 207 -31.22 -30.36 -1.30
CA PRO A 207 -32.49 -31.07 -1.28
C PRO A 207 -33.63 -30.20 -1.83
N HIS A 208 -34.42 -30.74 -2.75
CA HIS A 208 -35.66 -30.11 -3.25
C HIS A 208 -35.50 -28.73 -3.93
N GLU A 209 -34.30 -28.37 -4.36
CA GLU A 209 -34.03 -27.10 -5.04
C GLU A 209 -33.53 -27.29 -6.48
N SER A 210 -33.77 -26.29 -7.32
CA SER A 210 -33.19 -26.25 -8.67
C SER A 210 -31.65 -26.20 -8.58
N PRO A 211 -30.92 -26.93 -9.45
CA PRO A 211 -29.46 -26.88 -9.47
C PRO A 211 -28.95 -25.45 -9.63
N LEU A 212 -28.11 -25.01 -8.69
CA LEU A 212 -27.41 -23.73 -8.76
C LEU A 212 -26.04 -23.91 -9.40
N ARG A 213 -25.45 -22.80 -9.88
CA ARG A 213 -24.13 -22.81 -10.52
C ARG A 213 -23.13 -22.02 -9.69
N LEU A 214 -22.07 -22.69 -9.26
CA LEU A 214 -20.87 -22.08 -8.72
C LEU A 214 -19.90 -21.76 -9.86
N ARG A 215 -19.45 -20.52 -9.93
CA ARG A 215 -18.46 -20.14 -10.94
C ARG A 215 -17.06 -20.56 -10.51
N VAL A 216 -16.31 -21.11 -11.45
CA VAL A 216 -14.88 -21.38 -11.32
C VAL A 216 -14.12 -20.26 -12.02
N THR A 217 -13.21 -19.61 -11.32
CA THR A 217 -12.46 -18.46 -11.83
C THR A 217 -10.95 -18.73 -11.75
N PRO A 218 -10.13 -18.18 -12.65
CA PRO A 218 -8.68 -18.24 -12.51
C PRO A 218 -8.13 -17.22 -11.49
N ARG A 219 -8.95 -16.22 -11.12
CA ARG A 219 -8.57 -15.11 -10.24
C ARG A 219 -9.72 -14.68 -9.37
N TYR A 220 -9.45 -14.41 -8.10
CA TYR A 220 -10.46 -13.99 -7.13
C TYR A 220 -9.89 -12.91 -6.21
N VAL A 221 -10.70 -11.93 -5.83
CA VAL A 221 -10.30 -10.88 -4.88
C VAL A 221 -10.93 -11.21 -3.54
N HIS A 222 -10.10 -11.56 -2.56
CA HIS A 222 -10.54 -11.87 -1.20
C HIS A 222 -9.90 -10.89 -0.21
N LEU A 223 -10.72 -10.23 0.60
CA LEU A 223 -10.28 -9.21 1.58
C LEU A 223 -9.36 -8.14 0.95
N GLY A 224 -9.72 -7.77 -0.28
CA GLY A 224 -9.00 -6.80 -1.08
C GLY A 224 -7.70 -7.30 -1.70
N THR A 225 -7.29 -8.57 -1.50
CA THR A 225 -6.09 -9.19 -2.09
C THR A 225 -6.48 -10.08 -3.27
N GLN A 226 -5.85 -9.90 -4.42
CA GLN A 226 -6.07 -10.77 -5.58
C GLN A 226 -5.26 -12.06 -5.43
N ARG A 227 -5.94 -13.19 -5.56
CA ARG A 227 -5.35 -14.53 -5.61
C ARG A 227 -5.57 -15.13 -6.98
N ASN A 228 -4.64 -15.98 -7.39
CA ASN A 228 -4.70 -16.74 -8.63
C ASN A 228 -4.24 -18.18 -8.39
N VAL A 229 -4.45 -19.02 -9.38
CA VAL A 229 -4.11 -20.45 -9.33
C VAL A 229 -2.61 -20.74 -9.21
N THR A 230 -1.73 -19.76 -9.48
CA THR A 230 -0.27 -19.93 -9.38
C THR A 230 0.26 -19.59 -7.98
N GLY A 231 -0.51 -18.87 -7.16
CA GLY A 231 -0.09 -18.40 -5.84
C GLY A 231 0.99 -17.31 -5.87
N GLY A 232 1.29 -16.74 -7.04
CA GLY A 232 2.33 -15.72 -7.20
C GLY A 232 1.91 -14.33 -6.74
N ALA A 233 2.88 -13.52 -6.27
CA ALA A 233 2.62 -12.16 -5.80
C ALA A 233 2.46 -11.13 -6.94
N GLY A 234 2.91 -11.46 -8.14
CA GLY A 234 3.03 -10.51 -9.26
C GLY A 234 1.71 -9.85 -9.71
N GLU A 235 0.60 -10.58 -9.75
CA GLU A 235 -0.70 -10.00 -10.15
C GLU A 235 -1.26 -9.08 -9.07
N ASP A 236 -1.23 -9.51 -7.81
CA ASP A 236 -1.69 -8.66 -6.71
C ASP A 236 -0.81 -7.43 -6.59
N LEU A 237 0.51 -7.56 -6.74
CA LEU A 237 1.44 -6.42 -6.79
C LEU A 237 1.04 -5.39 -7.85
N LYS A 238 0.72 -5.83 -9.07
CA LYS A 238 0.25 -4.94 -10.15
C LYS A 238 -1.06 -4.25 -9.76
N ARG A 239 -2.00 -4.98 -9.17
CA ARG A 239 -3.28 -4.45 -8.71
C ARG A 239 -3.10 -3.42 -7.59
N ARG A 240 -2.30 -3.72 -6.57
CA ARG A 240 -1.94 -2.81 -5.46
C ARG A 240 -1.29 -1.53 -5.97
N ALA A 241 -0.34 -1.65 -6.89
CA ALA A 241 0.26 -0.49 -7.54
C ALA A 241 -0.78 0.32 -8.31
N GLY A 242 -1.74 -0.34 -8.99
CA GLY A 242 -2.87 0.31 -9.66
C GLY A 242 -3.74 1.12 -8.71
N LEU A 243 -4.23 0.49 -7.64
CA LEU A 243 -5.06 1.13 -6.61
C LEU A 243 -4.36 2.31 -5.95
N ALA A 244 -3.10 2.12 -5.53
CA ALA A 244 -2.32 3.19 -4.93
C ALA A 244 -2.08 4.35 -5.93
N ARG A 245 -1.92 4.07 -7.23
CA ARG A 245 -1.78 5.12 -8.25
C ARG A 245 -3.05 5.94 -8.47
N VAL A 246 -4.24 5.34 -8.32
CA VAL A 246 -5.51 6.06 -8.40
C VAL A 246 -5.56 7.15 -7.32
N VAL A 247 -5.11 6.84 -6.10
CA VAL A 247 -5.00 7.82 -5.01
C VAL A 247 -3.83 8.78 -5.23
N TYR A 248 -2.68 8.25 -5.67
CA TYR A 248 -1.43 9.01 -5.78
C TYR A 248 -1.48 10.11 -6.83
N LYS A 249 -2.11 9.90 -7.99
CA LYS A 249 -2.14 10.90 -9.07
C LYS A 249 -2.77 12.23 -8.63
N PRO A 250 -4.03 12.27 -8.12
CA PRO A 250 -4.63 13.51 -7.63
C PRO A 250 -3.90 14.04 -6.39
N PHE A 251 -3.45 13.16 -5.49
CA PHE A 251 -2.65 13.55 -4.32
C PHE A 251 -1.36 14.30 -4.72
N ARG A 252 -0.61 13.77 -5.69
CA ARG A 252 0.62 14.40 -6.19
C ARG A 252 0.36 15.73 -6.88
N ALA A 253 -0.74 15.83 -7.62
CA ALA A 253 -1.08 17.04 -8.36
C ALA A 253 -1.51 18.19 -7.43
N ARG A 254 -2.29 17.88 -6.37
CA ARG A 254 -2.93 18.89 -5.53
C ARG A 254 -2.28 19.06 -4.17
N LEU A 255 -1.93 17.97 -3.49
CA LEU A 255 -1.53 18.00 -2.09
C LEU A 255 -0.01 18.03 -1.92
N LEU A 256 0.75 17.28 -2.72
CA LEU A 256 2.22 17.29 -2.61
C LEU A 256 2.87 18.64 -2.95
N ARG A 257 2.16 19.51 -3.68
CA ARG A 257 2.61 20.86 -4.04
C ARG A 257 1.94 21.96 -3.23
N ASN A 258 1.04 21.60 -2.31
CA ASN A 258 0.32 22.59 -1.53
C ASN A 258 1.24 23.20 -0.48
N GLU A 259 1.62 24.47 -0.68
CA GLU A 259 2.53 25.22 0.20
C GLU A 259 1.93 25.52 1.58
N CYS A 260 0.60 25.46 1.73
CA CYS A 260 -0.06 25.61 3.03
C CYS A 260 0.19 24.42 3.97
N LEU A 261 0.69 23.30 3.44
CA LEU A 261 1.09 22.14 4.22
C LEU A 261 2.61 22.15 4.40
N SER A 262 3.10 21.72 5.55
CA SER A 262 4.52 21.44 5.73
C SER A 262 4.96 20.21 4.93
N VAL A 263 6.26 20.08 4.68
CA VAL A 263 6.84 18.85 4.09
C VAL A 263 6.48 17.63 4.93
N ALA A 264 6.52 17.76 6.27
CA ALA A 264 6.20 16.69 7.20
C ALA A 264 4.73 16.23 7.08
N GLU A 265 3.77 17.15 6.99
CA GLU A 265 2.35 16.81 6.80
C GLU A 265 2.09 16.14 5.46
N ARG A 266 2.67 16.68 4.37
CA ARG A 266 2.55 16.07 3.03
C ARG A 266 3.14 14.67 3.00
N MET A 267 4.28 14.45 3.66
CA MET A 267 4.88 13.13 3.80
C MET A 267 4.01 12.20 4.65
N HIS A 268 3.46 12.68 5.76
CA HIS A 268 2.55 11.90 6.59
C HIS A 268 1.36 11.39 5.78
N MET A 269 0.71 12.26 4.99
CA MET A 269 -0.40 11.88 4.12
C MET A 269 0.00 10.89 3.01
N LEU A 270 1.19 11.07 2.40
CA LEU A 270 1.71 10.13 1.42
C LEU A 270 1.84 8.72 2.02
N LEU A 271 2.36 8.63 3.25
CA LEU A 271 2.53 7.37 3.96
C LEU A 271 1.18 6.77 4.40
N SER A 272 0.28 7.58 4.97
CA SER A 272 -0.98 7.09 5.55
C SER A 272 -2.06 6.77 4.52
N MET A 273 -2.02 7.37 3.32
CA MET A 273 -3.02 7.13 2.27
C MET A 273 -2.47 6.27 1.14
N VAL A 274 -1.44 6.76 0.45
CA VAL A 274 -0.95 6.13 -0.79
C VAL A 274 -0.17 4.88 -0.46
N LEU A 275 0.81 4.99 0.44
CA LEU A 275 1.65 3.85 0.79
C LEU A 275 0.85 2.78 1.56
N ALA A 276 -0.05 3.19 2.45
CA ALA A 276 -0.97 2.26 3.12
C ALA A 276 -1.79 1.43 2.11
N SER A 277 -2.33 2.07 1.07
CA SER A 277 -3.04 1.37 -0.02
C SER A 277 -2.15 0.39 -0.79
N PHE A 278 -0.90 0.78 -1.09
CA PHE A 278 0.06 -0.07 -1.80
C PHE A 278 0.50 -1.28 -0.97
N LEU A 279 0.69 -1.10 0.33
CA LEU A 279 1.26 -2.10 1.22
C LEU A 279 0.23 -3.04 1.86
N HIS A 280 -1.05 -2.94 1.51
CA HIS A 280 -2.10 -3.82 2.04
C HIS A 280 -1.86 -5.29 1.61
N GLY A 281 -1.74 -6.21 2.56
CA GLY A 281 -1.57 -7.66 2.32
C GLY A 281 -0.17 -8.12 1.91
N VAL A 282 0.80 -7.21 1.83
CA VAL A 282 2.20 -7.48 1.41
C VAL A 282 2.91 -8.45 2.35
N GLU A 283 2.53 -8.49 3.63
CA GLU A 283 3.04 -9.41 4.64
C GLU A 283 2.89 -10.89 4.27
N SER A 284 1.91 -11.24 3.42
CA SER A 284 1.66 -12.62 2.98
C SER A 284 2.58 -13.08 1.85
N TRP A 285 3.44 -12.21 1.31
CA TRP A 285 4.29 -12.54 0.15
C TRP A 285 5.67 -13.05 0.57
N ALA A 286 6.10 -14.17 0.01
CA ALA A 286 7.46 -14.69 0.14
C ALA A 286 8.44 -14.05 -0.87
N PHE A 287 7.94 -13.59 -2.03
CA PHE A 287 8.72 -13.18 -3.21
C PHE A 287 9.71 -14.27 -3.66
N ARG A 288 9.18 -15.29 -4.34
CA ARG A 288 9.87 -16.54 -4.68
C ARG A 288 11.06 -16.34 -5.59
N VAL A 289 11.02 -15.28 -6.39
CA VAL A 289 12.02 -14.99 -7.41
C VAL A 289 12.49 -13.54 -7.25
N THR A 290 13.78 -13.30 -7.42
CA THR A 290 14.40 -11.96 -7.35
C THR A 290 13.64 -10.92 -8.16
N GLY A 291 13.10 -11.30 -9.33
CA GLY A 291 12.31 -10.41 -10.19
C GLY A 291 11.03 -9.85 -9.53
N GLU A 292 10.36 -10.61 -8.66
CA GLU A 292 9.15 -10.15 -7.96
C GLU A 292 9.49 -9.06 -6.95
N PHE A 293 10.56 -9.25 -6.17
CA PHE A 293 11.03 -8.23 -5.24
C PHE A 293 11.51 -6.98 -5.97
N GLN A 294 12.22 -7.11 -7.10
CA GLN A 294 12.62 -5.93 -7.89
C GLN A 294 11.40 -5.19 -8.45
N ALA A 295 10.35 -5.90 -8.88
CA ALA A 295 9.10 -5.29 -9.30
C ALA A 295 8.44 -4.53 -8.14
N PHE A 296 8.40 -5.13 -6.94
CA PHE A 296 7.87 -4.47 -5.73
C PHE A 296 8.66 -3.22 -5.38
N ARG A 297 9.98 -3.33 -5.27
CA ARG A 297 10.90 -2.22 -5.00
C ARG A 297 10.71 -1.09 -6.00
N LYS A 298 10.61 -1.40 -7.30
CA LYS A 298 10.37 -0.40 -8.35
C LYS A 298 9.07 0.37 -8.13
N GLN A 299 7.98 -0.32 -7.78
CA GLN A 299 6.69 0.34 -7.51
C GLN A 299 6.72 1.16 -6.23
N TYR A 300 7.27 0.59 -5.15
CA TYR A 300 7.46 1.28 -3.88
C TYR A 300 8.22 2.59 -4.07
N MET A 301 9.38 2.53 -4.75
CA MET A 301 10.22 3.71 -4.97
C MET A 301 9.63 4.71 -5.96
N ALA A 302 8.75 4.31 -6.87
CA ALA A 302 8.11 5.22 -7.80
C ALA A 302 7.26 6.29 -7.09
N PHE A 303 6.59 5.93 -5.98
CA PHE A 303 5.83 6.88 -5.18
C PHE A 303 6.75 7.91 -4.51
N PHE A 304 7.85 7.47 -3.91
CA PHE A 304 8.80 8.36 -3.24
C PHE A 304 9.58 9.24 -4.23
N ARG A 305 10.13 8.65 -5.29
CA ARG A 305 10.81 9.39 -6.37
C ARG A 305 9.90 10.46 -6.99
N GLY A 306 8.62 10.13 -7.21
CA GLY A 306 7.66 11.10 -7.73
C GLY A 306 7.27 12.22 -6.75
N ALA A 307 7.54 12.04 -5.46
CA ALA A 307 7.30 13.02 -4.40
C ALA A 307 8.49 13.98 -4.18
N VAL A 308 9.72 13.59 -4.55
CA VAL A 308 10.93 14.43 -4.38
C VAL A 308 10.75 15.82 -5.00
N ARG A 309 10.45 15.89 -6.29
CA ARG A 309 10.35 17.18 -6.99
C ARG A 309 9.24 18.08 -6.44
N PRO A 310 8.01 17.59 -6.19
CA PRO A 310 6.99 18.38 -5.51
C PRO A 310 7.38 18.91 -4.13
N LEU A 311 8.15 18.14 -3.35
CA LEU A 311 8.49 18.51 -1.97
C LEU A 311 9.71 19.42 -1.87
N PHE A 312 10.68 19.28 -2.76
CA PHE A 312 11.99 19.92 -2.67
C PHE A 312 12.39 20.72 -3.93
N GLY A 313 11.55 20.75 -4.97
CA GLY A 313 11.84 21.46 -6.23
C GLY A 313 12.82 20.76 -7.18
N VAL A 314 13.52 19.72 -6.71
CA VAL A 314 14.68 19.13 -7.38
C VAL A 314 14.42 17.79 -8.07
N SER A 315 15.25 17.44 -9.06
CA SER A 315 15.17 16.18 -9.81
C SER A 315 15.85 15.02 -9.06
N CYS A 316 15.19 13.87 -8.96
CA CYS A 316 15.78 12.67 -8.33
C CYS A 316 16.31 11.64 -9.36
N ARG A 317 16.53 12.03 -10.62
CA ARG A 317 16.83 11.08 -11.71
C ARG A 317 18.10 10.26 -11.46
N ARG A 318 19.15 10.90 -10.93
CA ARG A 318 20.45 10.27 -10.67
C ARG A 318 20.62 9.81 -9.22
N MET A 319 19.60 9.96 -8.39
CA MET A 319 19.67 9.50 -7.00
C MET A 319 19.48 7.99 -6.93
N GLU A 320 20.28 7.35 -6.08
CA GLU A 320 20.05 5.98 -5.64
C GLU A 320 18.84 5.90 -4.70
N ASP A 321 18.25 4.72 -4.55
CA ASP A 321 17.09 4.54 -3.68
C ASP A 321 17.40 4.84 -2.21
N SER A 322 18.62 4.51 -1.76
CA SER A 322 19.14 4.82 -0.42
C SER A 322 19.14 6.33 -0.15
N GLN A 323 19.59 7.13 -1.11
CA GLN A 323 19.61 8.59 -1.05
C GLN A 323 18.21 9.18 -1.05
N VAL A 324 17.30 8.65 -1.89
CA VAL A 324 15.88 9.06 -1.89
C VAL A 324 15.22 8.75 -0.54
N CYS A 325 15.48 7.56 0.02
CA CYS A 325 14.94 7.17 1.33
C CYS A 325 15.50 8.03 2.47
N ALA A 326 16.80 8.35 2.42
CA ALA A 326 17.45 9.23 3.40
C ALA A 326 16.84 10.63 3.38
N MET A 327 16.78 11.25 2.20
CA MET A 327 16.24 12.61 2.03
C MET A 327 14.77 12.73 2.45
N LEU A 328 13.96 11.69 2.22
CA LEU A 328 12.55 11.68 2.59
C LEU A 328 12.30 11.18 4.02
N GLY A 329 13.33 10.70 4.73
CA GLY A 329 13.19 10.12 6.06
C GLY A 329 12.31 8.87 6.10
N VAL A 330 12.39 8.00 5.09
CA VAL A 330 11.55 6.79 4.96
C VAL A 330 12.37 5.51 4.99
N SER A 331 11.69 4.37 5.23
CA SER A 331 12.27 3.03 5.10
C SER A 331 12.54 2.68 3.63
N SER A 332 13.56 1.87 3.39
CA SER A 332 13.72 1.19 2.11
C SER A 332 12.63 0.13 1.89
N ALA A 333 12.45 -0.32 0.64
CA ALA A 333 11.46 -1.36 0.31
C ALA A 333 11.73 -2.69 1.08
N ARG A 334 13.01 -3.05 1.26
CA ARG A 334 13.42 -4.27 1.99
C ARG A 334 13.08 -4.18 3.48
N GLU A 335 13.32 -3.01 4.08
CA GLU A 335 13.02 -2.72 5.49
C GLU A 335 11.52 -2.73 5.75
N GLU A 336 10.72 -2.10 4.89
CA GLU A 336 9.27 -2.03 5.07
C GLU A 336 8.58 -3.39 4.90
N LEU A 337 9.08 -4.22 3.98
CA LEU A 337 8.65 -5.61 3.84
C LEU A 337 8.95 -6.42 5.11
N ALA A 338 10.17 -6.33 5.64
CA ALA A 338 10.57 -7.02 6.86
C ALA A 338 9.68 -6.65 8.05
N ILE A 339 9.40 -5.35 8.23
CA ILE A 339 8.52 -4.85 9.29
C ILE A 339 7.14 -5.51 9.21
N ARG A 340 6.58 -5.65 8.01
CA ARG A 340 5.24 -6.19 7.81
C ARG A 340 5.19 -7.69 7.99
N ARG A 341 6.15 -8.41 7.42
CA ARG A 341 6.22 -9.87 7.54
C ARG A 341 6.50 -10.33 8.97
N LEU A 342 7.43 -9.68 9.69
CA LEU A 342 7.69 -9.99 11.10
C LEU A 342 6.49 -9.69 12.01
N ARG A 343 5.72 -8.64 11.69
CA ARG A 343 4.47 -8.37 12.41
C ARG A 343 3.44 -9.48 12.18
N ALA A 344 3.27 -9.93 10.93
CA ALA A 344 2.37 -11.03 10.62
C ALA A 344 2.84 -12.35 11.24
N PHE A 345 4.14 -12.63 11.23
CA PHE A 345 4.71 -13.80 11.90
C PHE A 345 4.36 -13.85 13.38
N ALA A 346 4.55 -12.74 14.10
CA ALA A 346 4.17 -12.68 15.50
C ALA A 346 2.66 -12.92 15.74
N GLN A 347 1.80 -12.49 14.81
CA GLN A 347 0.36 -12.79 14.86
C GLN A 347 0.08 -14.28 14.64
N VAL A 348 0.75 -14.92 13.69
CA VAL A 348 0.66 -16.37 13.46
C VAL A 348 1.16 -17.17 14.67
N CYS A 349 2.25 -16.75 15.31
CA CYS A 349 2.73 -17.37 16.55
C CYS A 349 1.68 -17.33 17.67
N GLN A 350 0.91 -16.24 17.79
CA GLN A 350 -0.08 -16.09 18.87
C GLN A 350 -1.46 -16.68 18.54
N ARG A 351 -1.90 -16.60 17.29
CA ARG A 351 -3.29 -16.86 16.88
C ARG A 351 -3.44 -17.70 15.62
N GLY A 352 -2.35 -18.11 14.99
CA GLY A 352 -2.41 -18.97 13.80
C GLY A 352 -2.95 -20.36 14.15
N SER A 353 -3.81 -20.90 13.28
CA SER A 353 -4.30 -22.26 13.42
C SER A 353 -3.19 -23.29 13.20
N ASP A 354 -3.39 -24.49 13.71
CA ASP A 354 -2.44 -25.60 13.53
C ASP A 354 -2.26 -25.92 12.04
N PHE A 355 -3.33 -25.88 11.25
CA PHE A 355 -3.26 -26.02 9.80
C PHE A 355 -2.35 -24.97 9.15
N LEU A 356 -2.52 -23.68 9.49
CA LEU A 356 -1.69 -22.62 8.92
C LEU A 356 -0.21 -22.81 9.28
N ARG A 357 0.08 -23.13 10.54
CA ARG A 357 1.45 -23.39 11.00
C ARG A 357 2.07 -24.59 10.29
N ALA A 358 1.32 -25.70 10.18
CA ALA A 358 1.74 -26.88 9.47
C ALA A 358 1.98 -26.60 7.98
N ALA A 359 1.07 -25.87 7.33
CA ALA A 359 1.20 -25.49 5.92
C ALA A 359 2.45 -24.63 5.66
N LEU A 360 2.73 -23.66 6.54
CA LEU A 360 3.93 -22.81 6.43
C LEU A 360 5.22 -23.60 6.67
N VAL A 361 5.21 -24.57 7.59
CA VAL A 361 6.33 -25.50 7.79
C VAL A 361 6.51 -26.40 6.57
N GLN A 362 5.43 -26.90 5.96
CA GLN A 362 5.57 -27.74 4.77
C GLN A 362 6.07 -26.92 3.55
N GLU A 363 5.61 -25.68 3.38
CA GLU A 363 5.96 -24.83 2.25
C GLU A 363 7.35 -24.22 2.34
N GLN A 364 7.83 -23.94 3.56
CA GLN A 364 9.17 -23.43 3.91
C GLN A 364 9.49 -22.00 3.43
N GLU A 365 9.13 -21.60 2.21
CA GLU A 365 9.60 -20.36 1.57
C GLU A 365 9.28 -19.10 2.38
N TRP A 366 8.02 -18.98 2.84
CA TRP A 366 7.63 -17.79 3.62
C TRP A 366 8.36 -17.71 4.96
N LEU A 367 8.58 -18.84 5.64
CA LEU A 367 9.32 -18.88 6.91
C LEU A 367 10.82 -18.60 6.73
N LEU A 368 11.43 -19.06 5.63
CA LEU A 368 12.79 -18.67 5.28
C LEU A 368 12.89 -17.15 5.06
N ALA A 369 11.89 -16.55 4.42
CA ALA A 369 11.84 -15.10 4.26
C ALA A 369 11.66 -14.36 5.60
N VAL A 370 10.90 -14.92 6.55
CA VAL A 370 10.78 -14.42 7.94
C VAL A 370 12.13 -14.49 8.66
N ARG A 371 12.87 -15.59 8.53
CA ARG A 371 14.21 -15.73 9.11
C ARG A 371 15.14 -14.63 8.61
N ASP A 372 15.19 -14.41 7.30
CA ASP A 372 16.05 -13.39 6.70
C ASP A 372 15.65 -11.98 7.18
N ASP A 373 14.36 -11.73 7.41
CA ASP A 373 13.85 -10.49 8.02
C ASP A 373 14.28 -10.35 9.50
N ALA A 374 14.23 -11.44 10.26
CA ALA A 374 14.66 -11.45 11.66
C ALA A 374 16.17 -11.21 11.79
N GLN A 375 16.97 -11.76 10.87
CA GLN A 375 18.41 -11.49 10.78
C GLN A 375 18.68 -10.02 10.44
N LEU A 376 17.93 -9.45 9.49
CA LEU A 376 18.02 -8.02 9.19
C LEU A 376 17.69 -7.16 10.42
N LEU A 377 16.64 -7.52 11.16
CA LEU A 377 16.26 -6.85 12.41
C LEU A 377 17.40 -6.92 13.45
N ALA A 378 17.95 -8.11 13.67
CA ALA A 378 19.04 -8.37 14.62
C ALA A 378 20.35 -7.65 14.25
N SER A 379 20.61 -7.43 12.95
CA SER A 379 21.78 -6.66 12.50
C SER A 379 21.74 -5.18 12.92
N LYS A 380 20.55 -4.67 13.28
CA LYS A 380 20.32 -3.25 13.61
C LYS A 380 19.96 -3.00 15.07
N LEU A 381 19.38 -3.99 15.74
CA LEU A 381 18.94 -3.89 17.13
C LEU A 381 19.35 -5.14 17.91
N THR A 382 19.70 -4.95 19.18
CA THR A 382 19.80 -6.06 20.12
C THR A 382 18.42 -6.64 20.38
N MET A 383 18.23 -7.92 20.03
CA MET A 383 16.98 -8.63 20.24
C MET A 383 17.00 -9.31 21.62
N PRO A 384 15.99 -9.07 22.48
CA PRO A 384 15.85 -9.85 23.72
C PRO A 384 15.44 -11.26 23.33
N ALA A 385 16.35 -12.22 23.56
CA ALA A 385 16.31 -13.59 23.03
C ALA A 385 16.30 -13.59 21.50
N ALA A 386 17.49 -13.66 20.88
CA ALA A 386 17.55 -14.14 19.51
C ALA A 386 17.03 -15.58 19.53
N VAL A 387 15.76 -15.80 19.19
CA VAL A 387 15.38 -17.14 18.71
C VAL A 387 16.29 -17.37 17.53
N GLU A 388 17.21 -18.30 17.69
CA GLU A 388 17.91 -18.87 16.56
C GLU A 388 16.84 -19.54 15.70
N LEU A 389 16.29 -18.76 14.76
CA LEU A 389 15.59 -19.26 13.58
C LEU A 389 16.66 -19.86 12.66
N SER A 390 17.42 -20.82 13.19
CA SER A 390 18.49 -21.53 12.52
C SER A 390 17.97 -22.84 11.97
N GLY A 391 18.63 -23.35 10.93
CA GLY A 391 18.20 -24.58 10.26
C GLY A 391 16.89 -24.44 9.48
N PRO A 392 16.27 -25.58 9.13
CA PRO A 392 14.99 -25.60 8.42
C PRO A 392 13.83 -25.16 9.33
N PRO A 393 12.87 -24.37 8.82
CA PRO A 393 11.62 -24.07 9.51
C PRO A 393 10.93 -25.31 10.11
N THR A 394 10.59 -25.23 11.40
CA THR A 394 9.84 -26.24 12.16
C THR A 394 8.72 -25.61 12.98
N LEU A 395 7.82 -26.41 13.55
CA LEU A 395 6.77 -25.91 14.45
C LEU A 395 7.33 -25.18 15.67
N ALA A 396 8.51 -25.58 16.15
CA ALA A 396 9.19 -24.96 17.28
C ALA A 396 9.49 -23.47 17.06
N TRP A 397 9.56 -23.00 15.81
CA TRP A 397 9.73 -21.57 15.52
C TRP A 397 8.55 -20.72 16.00
N PHE A 398 7.32 -21.27 15.98
CA PHE A 398 6.14 -20.56 16.46
C PHE A 398 6.05 -20.55 17.98
N GLU A 399 6.35 -21.69 18.60
CA GLU A 399 6.29 -21.90 20.06
C GLU A 399 7.36 -21.09 20.79
N ASN A 400 8.56 -21.03 20.23
CA ASN A 400 9.70 -20.35 20.86
C ASN A 400 9.76 -18.85 20.55
N TRP A 401 8.87 -18.30 19.72
CA TRP A 401 8.91 -16.89 19.35
C TRP A 401 8.76 -15.98 20.59
N PRO A 402 9.72 -15.10 20.90
CA PRO A 402 9.82 -14.51 22.22
C PRO A 402 9.03 -13.20 22.34
N LEU A 403 8.55 -12.66 21.22
CA LEU A 403 7.93 -11.34 21.16
C LEU A 403 6.42 -11.42 20.95
N THR A 404 5.68 -10.94 21.94
CA THR A 404 4.24 -10.70 21.82
C THR A 404 3.93 -9.66 20.72
N SER A 405 2.67 -9.58 20.29
CA SER A 405 2.24 -8.63 19.23
C SER A 405 2.53 -7.18 19.60
N ARG A 406 2.45 -6.83 20.88
CA ARG A 406 2.78 -5.49 21.38
C ARG A 406 4.29 -5.27 21.43
N ALA A 407 5.06 -6.25 21.89
CA ALA A 407 6.51 -6.16 21.97
C ALA A 407 7.13 -6.00 20.57
N ILE A 408 6.75 -6.86 19.60
CA ILE A 408 7.25 -6.76 18.23
C ILE A 408 6.89 -5.42 17.59
N ALA A 409 5.69 -4.87 17.85
CA ALA A 409 5.30 -3.58 17.30
C ALA A 409 6.23 -2.45 17.76
N ASN A 410 6.66 -2.47 19.03
CA ASN A 410 7.62 -1.49 19.57
C ASN A 410 9.03 -1.70 19.01
N THR A 411 9.49 -2.95 18.95
CA THR A 411 10.79 -3.30 18.35
C THR A 411 10.87 -2.86 16.89
N LEU A 412 9.82 -3.09 16.10
CA LEU A 412 9.77 -2.70 14.70
C LEU A 412 9.70 -1.17 14.51
N LYS A 413 9.10 -0.43 15.44
CA LYS A 413 9.17 1.04 15.46
C LYS A 413 10.61 1.52 15.71
N ALA A 414 11.31 0.90 16.66
CA ALA A 414 12.72 1.22 16.93
C ALA A 414 13.60 0.86 15.73
N PHE A 415 13.34 -0.26 15.07
CA PHE A 415 14.07 -0.72 13.89
C PHE A 415 13.94 0.27 12.75
N ARG A 416 12.71 0.69 12.43
CA ARG A 416 12.44 1.73 11.44
C ARG A 416 13.23 3.01 11.72
N LYS A 417 13.18 3.50 12.97
CA LYS A 417 13.93 4.71 13.38
C LYS A 417 15.43 4.53 13.21
N ARG A 418 15.98 3.36 13.59
CA ARG A 418 17.40 3.04 13.42
C ARG A 418 17.80 3.02 11.95
N CYS A 419 17.06 2.32 11.09
CA CYS A 419 17.34 2.26 9.66
C CYS A 419 17.32 3.64 9.00
N ILE A 420 16.38 4.51 9.38
CA ILE A 420 16.35 5.89 8.89
C ILE A 420 17.60 6.64 9.33
N LYS A 421 17.91 6.61 10.63
CA LYS A 421 19.08 7.28 11.21
C LYS A 421 20.41 6.82 10.60
N ASP A 422 20.55 5.52 10.35
CA ASP A 422 21.76 4.96 9.74
C ASP A 422 22.05 5.54 8.35
N ARG A 423 21.03 6.11 7.68
CA ARG A 423 21.15 6.73 6.36
C ARG A 423 21.25 8.26 6.42
N ASP A 424 21.26 8.89 7.60
CA ASP A 424 21.33 10.35 7.73
C ASP A 424 22.57 10.95 7.05
N HIS A 425 23.70 10.22 7.08
CA HIS A 425 24.95 10.62 6.43
C HIS A 425 24.82 10.77 4.90
N LEU A 426 23.80 10.16 4.27
CA LEU A 426 23.56 10.28 2.83
C LEU A 426 22.80 11.55 2.45
N VAL A 427 22.20 12.26 3.41
CA VAL A 427 21.38 13.45 3.14
C VAL A 427 22.21 14.60 2.60
N GLY A 428 23.37 14.89 3.19
CA GLY A 428 24.27 15.95 2.73
C GLY A 428 24.73 15.75 1.27
N PRO A 429 25.34 14.60 0.93
CA PRO A 429 25.74 14.28 -0.45
C PRO A 429 24.56 14.28 -1.44
N ALA A 430 23.38 13.84 -1.00
CA ALA A 430 22.17 13.89 -1.81
C ALA A 430 21.76 15.35 -2.12
N LEU A 431 21.68 16.21 -1.11
CA LEU A 431 21.35 17.64 -1.28
C LEU A 431 22.40 18.37 -2.13
N TYR A 432 23.68 18.06 -1.96
CA TYR A 432 24.75 18.58 -2.79
C TYR A 432 24.57 18.19 -4.27
N SER A 433 24.34 16.90 -4.54
CA SER A 433 24.09 16.39 -5.89
C SER A 433 22.87 17.05 -6.54
N LEU A 434 21.86 17.40 -5.73
CA LEU A 434 20.64 18.07 -6.17
C LEU A 434 20.90 19.55 -6.51
N ARG A 435 21.69 20.26 -5.70
CA ARG A 435 22.11 21.65 -5.98
C ARG A 435 22.95 21.76 -7.24
N LEU A 436 23.92 20.85 -7.42
CA LEU A 436 24.72 20.80 -8.64
C LEU A 436 23.87 20.55 -9.89
N GLN A 437 22.85 19.71 -9.80
CA GLN A 437 21.94 19.47 -10.92
C GLN A 437 21.08 20.68 -11.24
N GLN A 438 20.61 21.40 -10.24
CA GLN A 438 19.85 22.63 -10.45
C GLN A 438 20.72 23.70 -11.11
N ILE A 439 21.96 23.86 -10.66
CA ILE A 439 22.95 24.74 -11.30
C ILE A 439 23.20 24.27 -12.75
N ALA A 440 23.39 22.98 -12.99
CA ALA A 440 23.60 22.49 -14.35
C ALA A 440 22.40 22.71 -15.28
N GLU A 441 21.17 22.56 -14.77
CA GLU A 441 19.93 22.82 -15.52
C GLU A 441 19.73 24.32 -15.79
N ASP A 442 19.97 25.18 -14.80
CA ASP A 442 19.81 26.63 -14.89
C ASP A 442 20.83 27.27 -15.86
N TYR A 443 22.02 26.69 -15.97
CA TYR A 443 23.10 27.17 -16.83
C TYR A 443 23.31 26.34 -18.11
N SER A 444 22.41 25.40 -18.43
CA SER A 444 22.53 24.49 -19.60
C SER A 444 23.87 23.71 -19.68
N LEU A 445 24.49 23.41 -18.54
CA LEU A 445 25.80 22.77 -18.46
C LEU A 445 25.66 21.25 -18.63
N GLN A 446 26.50 20.66 -19.50
CA GLN A 446 26.64 19.20 -19.58
C GLN A 446 27.68 18.72 -18.57
N GLN A 447 27.28 17.80 -17.69
CA GLN A 447 28.20 17.16 -16.76
C GLN A 447 28.90 15.97 -17.46
N LEU A 448 30.20 16.11 -17.74
CA LEU A 448 31.06 15.03 -18.26
C LEU A 448 31.24 13.93 -17.19
N LYS A 449 31.25 12.67 -17.60
CA LYS A 449 31.54 11.55 -16.68
C LYS A 449 33.03 11.51 -16.38
N PRO A 450 33.47 11.15 -15.15
CA PRO A 450 34.89 11.08 -14.79
C PRO A 450 35.74 10.07 -15.58
N THR A 451 35.16 9.32 -16.52
CA THR A 451 35.84 8.30 -17.33
C THR A 451 36.06 8.72 -18.78
N GLU A 452 35.67 9.92 -19.18
CA GLU A 452 36.01 10.45 -20.51
C GLU A 452 37.32 11.22 -20.38
N VAL A 453 38.42 10.52 -20.73
CA VAL A 453 39.70 11.16 -21.05
C VAL A 453 39.41 12.20 -22.14
N TRP A 454 39.86 13.44 -21.92
CA TRP A 454 39.80 14.50 -22.92
C TRP A 454 40.44 13.97 -24.23
N PRO A 455 39.83 14.16 -25.41
CA PRO A 455 40.53 13.88 -26.64
C PRO A 455 41.78 14.77 -26.66
N ASP A 456 42.95 14.15 -26.83
CA ASP A 456 44.18 14.87 -27.17
C ASP A 456 43.87 15.70 -28.43
N LEU A 457 43.77 17.01 -28.27
CA LEU A 457 43.86 17.95 -29.37
C LEU A 457 45.35 18.09 -29.69
N GLY A 458 45.86 17.18 -30.52
CA GLY A 458 47.13 17.39 -31.20
C GLY A 458 47.02 18.59 -32.15
N ASP A 459 47.90 19.58 -32.00
CA ASP A 459 49.21 19.44 -32.66
C ASP A 459 49.32 19.79 -34.15
N ASP A 460 48.21 19.89 -34.89
CA ASP A 460 48.28 19.75 -36.34
C ASP A 460 47.39 20.78 -37.03
N GLY A 461 48.04 21.78 -37.63
CA GLY A 461 47.43 22.72 -38.55
C GLY A 461 46.96 22.05 -39.86
N GLU A 462 46.09 22.80 -40.52
CA GLU A 462 45.61 22.67 -41.90
C GLU A 462 44.37 21.80 -42.19
N ASP A 463 43.53 22.39 -43.05
CA ASP A 463 42.38 21.87 -43.80
C ASP A 463 41.01 21.66 -43.10
N TYR A 464 40.21 22.73 -43.17
CA TYR A 464 38.76 22.60 -43.37
C TYR A 464 38.48 21.98 -44.75
N PRO A 465 37.49 21.06 -44.83
CA PRO A 465 36.40 21.34 -45.75
C PRO A 465 35.01 21.16 -45.13
N CYS A 466 34.21 22.17 -45.43
CA CYS A 466 32.75 22.23 -45.33
C CYS A 466 32.07 21.03 -46.01
N GLY A 467 30.94 20.60 -45.45
CA GLY A 467 29.82 20.06 -46.26
C GLY A 467 29.05 18.91 -45.63
N ILE A 468 27.75 19.15 -45.36
CA ILE A 468 26.69 18.18 -45.02
C ILE A 468 26.72 17.79 -43.52
N CYS A 469 25.94 18.41 -42.63
CA CYS A 469 24.50 18.17 -42.46
C CYS A 469 23.80 19.38 -41.83
N SER A 470 23.06 20.13 -42.64
CA SER A 470 22.08 21.12 -42.20
C SER A 470 20.77 20.43 -41.79
N ASN A 471 20.30 20.66 -40.55
CA ASN A 471 18.92 21.01 -40.15
C ASN A 471 18.54 20.48 -38.73
N PRO A 472 18.44 21.35 -37.70
CA PRO A 472 17.99 20.99 -36.37
C PRO A 472 16.54 21.44 -36.11
N LEU A 473 15.53 20.68 -36.50
CA LEU A 473 14.14 20.93 -36.09
C LEU A 473 13.27 19.66 -36.26
N ARG A 474 13.03 18.90 -35.19
CA ARG A 474 11.86 18.00 -35.09
C ARG A 474 11.17 18.17 -33.73
N LEU A 475 10.32 19.18 -33.71
CA LEU A 475 9.26 19.41 -32.75
C LEU A 475 8.21 18.30 -32.80
N ARG A 476 7.62 18.09 -31.63
CA ARG A 476 6.53 17.17 -31.29
C ARG A 476 5.37 17.20 -32.29
N GLN A 477 4.97 16.04 -32.78
CA GLN A 477 3.57 15.76 -33.11
C GLN A 477 3.20 14.40 -32.49
N ARG A 478 2.53 14.44 -31.33
CA ARG A 478 1.70 13.31 -30.89
C ARG A 478 0.30 13.58 -31.39
N GLN A 479 -0.13 12.74 -32.34
CA GLN A 479 -1.52 12.60 -32.73
C GLN A 479 -2.37 12.29 -31.50
N VAL A 480 -3.38 13.12 -31.27
CA VAL A 480 -4.49 12.84 -30.36
C VAL A 480 -5.39 11.84 -31.07
N ASN A 481 -5.61 10.68 -30.44
CA ASN A 481 -6.52 9.66 -30.95
C ASN A 481 -7.97 10.15 -30.80
N PRO A 482 -8.78 10.25 -31.88
CA PRO A 482 -10.16 10.75 -31.82
C PRO A 482 -11.10 9.89 -30.96
N ARG A 483 -10.74 8.63 -30.65
CA ARG A 483 -11.59 7.71 -29.86
C ARG A 483 -11.67 8.00 -28.36
N CYS A 484 -10.99 9.02 -27.85
CA CYS A 484 -11.08 9.43 -26.45
C CYS A 484 -11.95 10.68 -26.22
N ALA A 485 -12.46 11.32 -27.28
CA ALA A 485 -13.40 12.44 -27.16
C ALA A 485 -14.85 11.94 -26.92
N ASP A 486 -15.22 10.81 -27.55
CA ASP A 486 -16.57 10.25 -27.45
C ASP A 486 -16.88 9.66 -26.06
N THR A 487 -15.86 9.26 -25.29
CA THR A 487 -16.04 8.72 -23.93
C THR A 487 -16.31 9.82 -22.89
N VAL A 488 -15.94 11.08 -23.18
CA VAL A 488 -16.21 12.22 -22.29
C VAL A 488 -17.58 12.84 -22.59
N ILE A 489 -18.06 12.73 -23.83
CA ILE A 489 -19.38 13.24 -24.24
C ILE A 489 -20.52 12.27 -23.82
N ALA A 490 -20.23 10.97 -23.64
CA ALA A 490 -21.20 10.00 -23.11
C ALA A 490 -21.31 9.95 -21.57
N SER A 491 -20.67 10.88 -20.85
CA SER A 491 -20.67 10.93 -19.37
C SER A 491 -21.68 11.92 -18.77
N ASP A 492 -22.37 12.69 -19.60
CA ASP A 492 -23.41 13.60 -19.14
C ASP A 492 -24.71 12.80 -18.94
N ILE A 493 -25.00 12.53 -17.67
CA ILE A 493 -26.30 12.02 -17.24
C ILE A 493 -27.29 13.17 -17.38
N ASP A 494 -28.13 13.11 -18.40
CA ASP A 494 -29.30 13.98 -18.53
C ASP A 494 -30.22 13.80 -17.31
N ALA A 495 -30.34 14.87 -16.53
CA ALA A 495 -31.24 14.95 -15.38
C ALA A 495 -32.66 15.28 -15.84
N THR A 496 -33.35 14.38 -16.54
CA THR A 496 -34.79 14.51 -16.79
C THR A 496 -35.46 13.16 -17.06
N THR A 497 -36.06 12.56 -16.04
CA THR A 497 -37.33 11.79 -16.17
C THR A 497 -37.87 11.49 -14.77
N THR A 498 -38.74 12.36 -14.26
CA THR A 498 -39.68 12.00 -13.19
C THR A 498 -40.92 11.39 -13.84
N ASP A 499 -40.95 10.07 -13.94
CA ASP A 499 -42.19 9.34 -14.24
C ASP A 499 -42.84 8.87 -12.92
N GLY A 500 -44.17 9.01 -12.88
CA GLY A 500 -44.99 8.99 -11.68
C GLY A 500 -44.97 7.68 -10.89
N ILE A 501 -44.97 7.82 -9.57
CA ILE A 501 -45.10 6.71 -8.63
C ILE A 501 -46.58 6.31 -8.57
N ALA A 502 -46.88 5.13 -9.13
CA ALA A 502 -48.12 4.42 -8.89
C ALA A 502 -48.16 3.92 -7.44
N THR A 503 -49.31 4.10 -6.79
CA THR A 503 -49.62 3.59 -5.45
C THR A 503 -49.83 2.07 -5.50
N GLY A 504 -48.88 1.31 -4.97
CA GLY A 504 -48.98 -0.12 -4.69
C GLY A 504 -47.82 -0.55 -3.81
N ASP A 505 -48.00 -1.58 -2.99
CA ASP A 505 -47.01 -2.16 -2.07
C ASP A 505 -45.65 -2.37 -2.75
N GLY A 506 -44.80 -1.36 -2.67
CA GLY A 506 -43.52 -1.29 -3.35
C GLY A 506 -42.41 -1.63 -2.39
N HIS A 507 -41.87 -2.84 -2.51
CA HIS A 507 -40.53 -3.12 -1.97
C HIS A 507 -39.54 -2.15 -2.60
N LEU A 508 -38.83 -1.37 -1.76
CA LEU A 508 -37.72 -0.56 -2.25
C LEU A 508 -36.64 -1.50 -2.80
N PRO A 509 -36.09 -1.23 -4.00
CA PRO A 509 -34.94 -1.99 -4.50
C PRO A 509 -33.76 -1.82 -3.53
N VAL A 510 -32.96 -2.86 -3.38
CA VAL A 510 -31.73 -2.85 -2.59
C VAL A 510 -30.80 -1.80 -3.18
N VAL A 511 -30.73 -0.62 -2.57
CA VAL A 511 -29.78 0.42 -2.94
C VAL A 511 -28.41 -0.03 -2.40
N PRO A 512 -27.39 -0.23 -3.25
CA PRO A 512 -26.05 -0.50 -2.79
C PRO A 512 -25.53 0.75 -2.07
N LEU A 513 -25.48 0.69 -0.74
CA LEU A 513 -24.77 1.65 0.09
C LEU A 513 -23.28 1.53 -0.21
N VAL A 514 -22.82 2.29 -1.20
CA VAL A 514 -21.40 2.61 -1.36
C VAL A 514 -21.02 3.48 -0.18
N GLY A 515 -20.08 2.99 0.64
CA GLY A 515 -19.65 3.63 1.89
C GLY A 515 -19.26 5.10 1.73
N PRO A 516 -19.10 5.83 2.87
CA PRO A 516 -18.96 7.28 2.85
C PRO A 516 -17.79 7.68 1.96
N GLN A 517 -18.07 8.54 0.98
CA GLN A 517 -17.00 9.29 0.33
C GLN A 517 -16.19 9.97 1.43
N PRO A 518 -14.84 10.00 1.31
CA PRO A 518 -14.02 10.64 2.33
C PRO A 518 -14.50 12.07 2.57
N PHE A 519 -14.62 12.50 3.82
CA PHE A 519 -15.12 13.85 4.20
C PHE A 519 -14.39 15.02 3.50
N TRP A 520 -13.21 14.78 2.93
CA TRP A 520 -12.45 15.76 2.16
C TRP A 520 -12.88 15.89 0.68
N ALA A 521 -13.72 14.98 0.18
CA ALA A 521 -14.27 15.02 -1.17
C ALA A 521 -15.43 16.03 -1.34
N THR A 522 -15.97 16.54 -0.22
CA THR A 522 -17.11 17.48 -0.18
C THR A 522 -16.73 18.90 0.25
N LEU A 523 -15.45 19.22 0.36
CA LEU A 523 -15.00 20.58 0.65
C LEU A 523 -15.25 21.49 -0.57
N ARG A 524 -16.45 22.06 -0.65
CA ARG A 524 -16.64 23.33 -1.38
C ARG A 524 -15.93 24.41 -0.57
N PRO A 525 -15.08 25.25 -1.19
CA PRO A 525 -14.56 26.42 -0.50
C PRO A 525 -15.76 27.32 -0.10
N PRO A 526 -15.73 27.96 1.08
CA PRO A 526 -16.71 28.99 1.38
C PRO A 526 -16.58 30.14 0.38
N PRO A 527 -17.67 30.82 0.02
CA PRO A 527 -17.60 32.02 -0.80
C PRO A 527 -16.79 33.10 -0.06
N GLU A 528 -16.00 33.84 -0.84
CA GLU A 528 -15.02 34.82 -0.38
C GLU A 528 -15.62 35.84 0.59
N GLU A 529 -15.09 35.91 1.81
CA GLU A 529 -15.15 37.09 2.65
C GLU A 529 -13.76 37.70 2.79
N SER A 530 -13.73 39.00 2.49
CA SER A 530 -12.58 39.88 2.44
C SER A 530 -11.92 40.09 3.81
N GLY A 531 -10.59 39.95 3.83
CA GLY A 531 -9.69 40.65 4.75
C GLY A 531 -9.43 39.95 6.09
N PHE A 532 -8.21 39.46 6.30
CA PHE A 532 -7.21 40.08 7.18
C PHE A 532 -5.93 39.23 7.20
N ASN A 533 -4.80 39.92 7.11
CA ASN A 533 -3.44 39.39 7.08
C ASN A 533 -3.00 38.78 8.41
N THR A 534 -2.47 37.55 8.38
CA THR A 534 -1.31 37.14 9.22
C THR A 534 -0.62 35.93 8.59
N VAL A 535 0.64 36.10 8.18
CA VAL A 535 1.52 35.08 7.58
C VAL A 535 2.43 34.47 8.65
N PRO A 536 2.49 33.14 8.81
CA PRO A 536 3.61 32.48 9.47
C PRO A 536 4.85 32.49 8.56
N GLN A 537 5.99 32.95 9.08
CA GLN A 537 7.24 33.10 8.34
C GLN A 537 7.79 31.76 7.83
N ALA A 538 7.66 31.54 6.52
CA ALA A 538 8.54 30.66 5.75
C ALA A 538 9.70 31.50 5.17
N ILE A 539 10.93 31.08 5.41
CA ILE A 539 12.13 31.70 4.82
C ILE A 539 12.18 31.27 3.35
N GLY A 540 11.70 32.14 2.46
CA GLY A 540 11.62 31.94 1.03
C GLY A 540 12.91 32.30 0.29
N ILE A 541 13.36 31.38 -0.58
CA ILE A 541 14.44 31.51 -1.56
C ILE A 541 14.21 32.67 -2.55
N ASP A 542 12.97 33.16 -2.69
CA ASP A 542 12.61 34.33 -3.52
C ASP A 542 13.22 35.66 -3.06
N LYS A 543 13.76 35.74 -1.84
CA LYS A 543 14.50 36.92 -1.39
C LYS A 543 15.92 37.00 -1.96
N LEU A 544 16.53 35.89 -2.39
CA LEU A 544 17.90 35.85 -2.91
C LEU A 544 17.99 36.30 -4.39
N LEU A 545 17.01 35.92 -5.22
CA LEU A 545 17.00 36.33 -6.63
C LEU A 545 16.67 37.82 -6.82
N LYS A 546 15.85 38.41 -5.93
CA LYS A 546 15.54 39.86 -5.94
C LYS A 546 16.66 40.74 -5.36
N TRP A 547 17.77 40.17 -4.88
CA TRP A 547 18.91 40.97 -4.38
C TRP A 547 19.74 41.59 -5.51
N LYS A 548 19.85 40.93 -6.67
CA LYS A 548 20.60 41.44 -7.85
C LYS A 548 19.98 42.71 -8.46
N GLU A 549 18.70 42.97 -8.22
CA GLU A 549 17.97 44.11 -8.79
C GLU A 549 17.76 45.29 -7.82
N ARG A 550 18.24 45.20 -6.56
CA ARG A 550 18.08 46.30 -5.60
C ARG A 550 19.10 47.43 -5.87
N PRO A 551 18.67 48.70 -5.99
CA PRO A 551 19.55 49.85 -6.23
C PRO A 551 20.70 49.95 -5.23
N PHE A 552 20.47 49.54 -3.98
CA PHE A 552 21.48 49.53 -2.91
C PHE A 552 22.64 48.56 -3.17
N VAL A 553 22.37 47.37 -3.74
CA VAL A 553 23.41 46.35 -3.99
C VAL A 553 24.25 46.75 -5.21
N LYS A 554 23.61 47.26 -6.26
CA LYS A 554 24.30 47.81 -7.44
C LYS A 554 25.16 49.04 -7.06
N GLY A 555 24.66 49.92 -6.19
CA GLY A 555 25.42 51.04 -5.62
C GLY A 555 26.57 50.60 -4.73
N PHE A 556 26.38 49.58 -3.88
CA PHE A 556 27.42 49.01 -3.04
C PHE A 556 28.59 48.43 -3.85
N PHE A 557 28.30 47.72 -4.95
CA PHE A 557 29.34 47.19 -5.83
C PHE A 557 30.05 48.27 -6.65
N GLU A 558 29.35 49.29 -7.13
CA GLU A 558 29.97 50.42 -7.84
C GLU A 558 30.83 51.31 -6.92
N ASP A 559 30.40 51.53 -5.66
CA ASP A 559 31.20 52.23 -4.65
C ASP A 559 32.45 51.44 -4.24
N ARG A 560 32.35 50.11 -4.11
CA ARG A 560 33.50 49.23 -3.85
C ARG A 560 34.44 49.11 -5.05
N LYS A 561 33.93 49.13 -6.29
CA LYS A 561 34.76 49.24 -7.51
C LYS A 561 35.51 50.57 -7.56
N ARG A 562 34.87 51.68 -7.15
CA ARG A 562 35.55 52.98 -7.02
C ARG A 562 36.63 52.96 -5.95
N LEU A 563 36.37 52.34 -4.80
CA LEU A 563 37.35 52.15 -3.71
C LEU A 563 38.53 51.28 -4.16
N ALA A 564 38.28 50.18 -4.88
CA ALA A 564 39.31 49.29 -5.42
C ALA A 564 40.25 50.02 -6.41
N ARG A 565 39.69 50.88 -7.27
CA ARG A 565 40.49 51.73 -8.18
C ARG A 565 41.30 52.80 -7.48
N SER A 566 40.92 53.19 -6.26
CA SER A 566 41.59 54.25 -5.49
C SER A 566 42.70 53.77 -4.54
N ALA A 567 42.85 52.46 -4.32
CA ALA A 567 43.62 51.93 -3.19
C ALA A 567 44.81 51.01 -3.53
N GLU A 568 45.13 50.73 -4.80
CA GLU A 568 46.22 49.79 -5.19
C GLU A 568 46.23 48.45 -4.41
N ALA A 569 45.05 47.96 -4.00
CA ALA A 569 44.93 46.76 -3.16
C ALA A 569 45.05 45.48 -3.98
N ASN A 570 45.76 44.48 -3.45
CA ASN A 570 46.02 43.22 -4.15
C ASN A 570 44.79 42.29 -4.11
N LEU A 571 44.59 41.46 -5.15
CA LEU A 571 43.36 40.66 -5.40
C LEU A 571 42.87 39.83 -4.18
N SER A 572 43.83 39.34 -3.38
CA SER A 572 43.63 38.60 -2.12
C SER A 572 42.86 39.38 -1.04
N GLU A 573 43.11 40.68 -0.89
CA GLU A 573 42.46 41.51 0.14
C GLU A 573 41.04 41.91 -0.26
N LEU A 574 40.81 42.15 -1.55
CA LEU A 574 39.49 42.36 -2.13
C LEU A 574 38.58 41.14 -1.95
N LEU A 575 39.15 39.93 -2.09
CA LEU A 575 38.47 38.66 -1.83
C LEU A 575 38.08 38.47 -0.36
N GLY A 576 38.98 38.80 0.57
CA GLY A 576 38.67 38.76 2.00
C GLY A 576 37.49 39.67 2.39
N ALA A 577 37.44 40.86 1.80
CA ALA A 577 36.40 41.85 2.09
C ALA A 577 35.05 41.56 1.41
N ALA A 578 35.02 40.94 0.23
CA ALA A 578 33.80 40.55 -0.47
C ALA A 578 33.18 39.26 0.10
N CYS A 579 34.00 38.29 0.51
CA CYS A 579 33.53 36.99 0.98
C CYS A 579 33.14 36.97 2.47
N SER A 580 33.66 37.90 3.29
CA SER A 580 33.26 38.03 4.71
C SER A 580 31.77 38.37 4.91
N ALA A 581 31.08 38.82 3.86
CA ALA A 581 29.68 39.23 3.92
C ALA A 581 28.67 38.15 3.48
N CYS A 582 29.09 37.08 2.79
CA CYS A 582 28.15 36.21 2.06
C CYS A 582 28.25 34.70 2.32
N ASP A 583 29.33 34.17 2.91
CA ASP A 583 29.54 32.71 3.13
C ASP A 583 29.19 31.82 1.91
N ASP A 584 29.33 32.36 0.68
CA ASP A 584 28.89 31.72 -0.56
C ASP A 584 29.98 31.80 -1.64
N ALA A 585 30.50 30.64 -2.04
CA ALA A 585 31.56 30.50 -3.05
C ALA A 585 31.12 30.95 -4.46
N LEU A 586 29.82 30.99 -4.74
CA LEU A 586 29.28 31.46 -6.03
C LEU A 586 29.32 32.98 -6.16
N LEU A 587 29.06 33.69 -5.06
CA LEU A 587 29.21 35.16 -5.01
C LEU A 587 30.67 35.58 -5.13
N ALA A 588 31.59 34.77 -4.61
CA ALA A 588 33.03 34.95 -4.79
C ALA A 588 33.44 34.78 -6.27
N ALA A 589 32.89 33.76 -6.96
CA ALA A 589 33.16 33.52 -8.37
C ALA A 589 32.57 34.59 -9.30
N ASP A 590 31.32 35.04 -9.07
CA ASP A 590 30.70 36.16 -9.81
C ASP A 590 31.49 37.47 -9.61
N PHE A 591 32.02 37.72 -8.40
CA PHE A 591 32.87 38.87 -8.12
C PHE A 591 34.22 38.78 -8.84
N LEU A 592 34.86 37.60 -8.84
CA LEU A 592 36.14 37.35 -9.54
C LEU A 592 36.02 37.50 -11.06
N ALA A 593 34.91 37.05 -11.66
CA ALA A 593 34.64 37.22 -13.09
C ALA A 593 34.59 38.70 -13.52
N ALA A 594 34.22 39.59 -12.59
CA ALA A 594 33.99 41.01 -12.83
C ALA A 594 35.16 41.92 -12.45
N GLN A 595 36.29 41.38 -11.98
CA GLN A 595 37.50 42.17 -11.69
C GLN A 595 38.42 42.25 -12.92
N ASP A 596 38.90 43.45 -13.19
CA ASP A 596 39.99 43.67 -14.14
C ASP A 596 41.26 43.03 -13.55
N GLY A 597 41.75 41.93 -14.16
CA GLY A 597 42.97 41.22 -13.74
C GLY A 597 42.83 39.74 -13.39
N PHE A 598 41.61 39.17 -13.35
CA PHE A 598 41.43 37.71 -13.30
C PHE A 598 41.34 37.17 -14.73
N GLU A 599 42.47 37.12 -15.42
CA GLU A 599 42.59 36.73 -16.82
C GLU A 599 42.62 35.20 -17.00
N GLU A 600 42.48 34.74 -18.24
CA GLU A 600 42.56 33.31 -18.57
C GLU A 600 43.88 32.69 -18.06
N GLY A 601 43.78 31.55 -17.37
CA GLY A 601 44.89 30.91 -16.67
C GLY A 601 45.10 31.37 -15.22
N SER A 602 44.35 32.38 -14.75
CA SER A 602 44.46 32.86 -13.36
C SER A 602 43.93 31.84 -12.36
N PHE A 603 44.69 31.63 -11.29
CA PHE A 603 44.38 30.69 -10.21
C PHE A 603 44.38 31.40 -8.85
N VAL A 604 43.34 31.17 -8.06
CA VAL A 604 43.21 31.74 -6.71
C VAL A 604 42.68 30.68 -5.74
N GLN A 605 43.27 30.61 -4.56
CA GLN A 605 42.82 29.71 -3.49
C GLN A 605 42.30 30.51 -2.29
N PHE A 606 41.09 30.19 -1.82
CA PHE A 606 40.48 30.88 -0.68
C PHE A 606 39.58 29.94 0.13
N ARG A 607 39.78 29.89 1.45
CA ARG A 607 39.00 29.07 2.42
C ARG A 607 38.74 27.61 1.98
N GLY A 608 39.76 26.94 1.42
CA GLY A 608 39.68 25.53 1.00
C GLY A 608 39.17 25.30 -0.43
N PHE A 609 38.77 26.36 -1.13
CA PHE A 609 38.35 26.31 -2.54
C PHE A 609 39.43 26.86 -3.47
N SER A 610 39.55 26.25 -4.64
CA SER A 610 40.40 26.65 -5.75
C SER A 610 39.53 27.18 -6.88
N PHE A 611 39.87 28.37 -7.39
CA PHE A 611 39.21 29.05 -8.48
C PHE A 611 40.19 29.16 -9.66
N LEU A 612 39.82 28.64 -10.83
CA LEU A 612 40.64 28.68 -12.04
C LEU A 612 39.83 29.26 -13.20
N ARG A 613 40.35 30.27 -13.90
CA ARG A 613 39.71 30.79 -15.13
C ARG A 613 40.26 30.07 -16.36
N LEU A 614 39.40 29.40 -17.10
CA LEU A 614 39.70 28.79 -18.39
C LEU A 614 38.70 29.34 -19.41
N ALA A 615 39.19 30.10 -20.38
CA ALA A 615 38.37 30.89 -21.31
C ALA A 615 37.26 31.69 -20.57
N ASP A 616 36.01 31.49 -20.97
CA ASP A 616 34.81 32.16 -20.42
C ASP A 616 34.25 31.48 -19.16
N VAL A 617 34.93 30.48 -18.61
CA VAL A 617 34.42 29.62 -17.53
C VAL A 617 35.32 29.71 -16.29
N ILE A 618 34.69 29.85 -15.12
CA ILE A 618 35.37 29.76 -13.82
C ILE A 618 35.12 28.38 -13.22
N TRP A 619 36.21 27.65 -13.03
CA TRP A 619 36.22 26.36 -12.36
C TRP A 619 36.33 26.54 -10.85
N ILE A 620 35.50 25.83 -10.08
CA ILE A 620 35.50 25.84 -8.61
C ILE A 620 35.65 24.42 -8.11
N GLY A 621 36.67 24.14 -7.31
CA GLY A 621 36.88 22.82 -6.69
C GLY A 621 37.38 22.93 -5.25
N GLU A 622 37.11 21.93 -4.42
CA GLU A 622 37.75 21.81 -3.09
C GLU A 622 39.17 21.25 -3.24
N HIS A 623 40.15 21.93 -2.64
CA HIS A 623 41.56 21.52 -2.54
C HIS A 623 42.15 20.86 -3.81
N LEU A 624 42.38 21.66 -4.87
CA LEU A 624 43.34 21.26 -5.91
C LEU A 624 44.76 21.49 -5.40
N ALA A 625 45.49 20.40 -5.11
CA ALA A 625 46.94 20.44 -5.00
C ALA A 625 47.51 20.56 -6.42
N VAL A 626 48.07 21.72 -6.76
CA VAL A 626 48.59 22.02 -8.08
C VAL A 626 50.07 21.60 -8.15
N GLU A 627 50.30 20.32 -8.44
CA GLU A 627 51.51 19.89 -9.15
C GLU A 627 51.07 19.34 -10.50
N GLY A 628 51.13 20.16 -11.56
CA GLY A 628 51.04 19.65 -12.93
C GLY A 628 50.22 20.43 -13.95
N PHE A 629 49.48 21.47 -13.59
CA PHE A 629 48.82 22.31 -14.60
C PHE A 629 49.77 23.43 -15.05
N ARG A 630 50.60 23.16 -16.06
CA ARG A 630 51.18 24.23 -16.90
C ARG A 630 50.22 24.49 -18.04
N ALA A 631 49.74 25.73 -18.14
CA ALA A 631 49.01 26.21 -19.31
C ALA A 631 49.86 25.97 -20.57
N LYS A 632 49.26 25.33 -21.56
CA LYS A 632 49.75 25.28 -22.93
C LYS A 632 48.66 25.82 -23.83
#